data_AF-A0A8C1A0E3-F1
#
_entry.id   AF-A0A8C1A0E3-F1
#
_cell.length_a   1.000
_cell.length_b   1.000
_cell.length_c   1.000
_cell.angle_alpha   90.00
_cell.angle_beta   90.00
_cell.angle_gamma   90.00
#
_symmetry.space_group_name_H-M   'P 1'
#
loop_
_entity.id
_entity.type
_entity.pdbx_description
1 polymer ?
#
loop_
_entity_poly.entity_id
_entity_poly.type
_entity_poly.pdbx_seq_one_letter_code
_entity_poly.pdbx_strand_id
1 'polypeptide(L)' 'MSTILSASIIRVRDGLPLSASTDYEQSTGMQKCRKYFKMLSKKLAQFPDRCSFSAGVIHYSEFYL' A
#
# COMPACT_ATOMS: atom_id res chain seq x y z
N MET A 1 0.36 -17.38 12.59
CA MET A 1 1.13 -16.22 12.10
C MET A 1 0.59 -15.88 10.73
N SER A 2 -0.33 -14.92 10.62
CA SER A 2 -0.94 -14.55 9.34
C SER A 2 -0.34 -13.24 8.88
N THR A 3 0.68 -13.32 8.02
CA THR A 3 1.27 -12.17 7.34
C THR A 3 0.32 -11.72 6.25
N ILE A 4 -0.33 -10.57 6.42
CA ILE A 4 -1.17 -9.98 5.38
C ILE A 4 -0.22 -9.38 4.34
N LEU A 5 -0.10 -10.01 3.17
CA LEU A 5 0.65 -9.49 2.03
C LEU A 5 -0.31 -8.83 1.04
N SER A 6 -0.09 -7.56 0.72
CA SER A 6 -0.86 -6.82 -0.29
C SER A 6 0.11 -6.04 -1.17
N ALA A 7 -0.09 -6.13 -2.48
CA ALA A 7 0.67 -5.40 -3.48
C ALA A 7 -0.28 -4.48 -4.25
N SER A 8 0.15 -3.26 -4.57
CA SER A 8 -0.66 -2.26 -5.27
C SER A 8 0.21 -1.41 -6.19
N ILE A 9 -0.22 -1.24 -7.43
CA ILE A 9 0.37 -0.31 -8.40
C ILE A 9 -0.56 0.89 -8.51
N ILE A 10 -0.02 2.09 -8.28
CA ILE A 10 -0.80 3.32 -8.19
C ILE A 10 -0.12 4.41 -9.00
N ARG A 11 -0.90 5.19 -9.75
CA ARG A 11 -0.39 6.35 -10.47
C ARG A 11 -0.07 7.49 -9.48
N VAL A 12 1.20 7.91 -9.46
CA VAL A 12 1.70 8.94 -8.52
C VAL A 12 0.99 10.29 -8.66
N ARG A 13 0.64 10.68 -9.89
CA ARG A 13 0.09 12.01 -10.20
C ARG A 13 -1.23 12.31 -9.49
N ASP A 14 -2.12 11.33 -9.41
CA ASP A 14 -3.49 11.52 -8.92
C ASP A 14 -3.95 10.43 -7.94
N GLY A 15 -3.07 9.47 -7.62
CA GLY A 15 -3.35 8.38 -6.70
C GLY A 15 -4.32 7.33 -7.27
N LEU A 16 -4.51 7.29 -8.61
CA LEU A 16 -5.39 6.33 -9.26
C LEU A 16 -4.81 4.91 -9.14
N PRO A 17 -5.52 3.94 -8.53
CA PRO A 17 -5.07 2.56 -8.49
C PRO A 17 -5.14 1.94 -9.90
N LEU A 18 -4.03 1.35 -10.34
CA LEU A 18 -3.92 0.68 -11.64
C LEU A 18 -4.07 -0.83 -11.50
N SER A 19 -3.52 -1.41 -10.42
CA SER A 19 -3.61 -2.84 -10.12
C SER A 19 -3.46 -3.09 -8.62
N ALA A 20 -4.05 -4.18 -8.12
CA ALA A 20 -3.88 -4.62 -6.74
C ALA A 20 -4.03 -6.14 -6.61
N SER A 21 -3.23 -6.74 -5.72
CA SER A 21 -3.31 -8.16 -5.33
C SER A 21 -3.26 -8.27 -3.81
N THR A 22 -4.03 -9.18 -3.22
CA THR A 22 -4.03 -9.41 -1.76
C THR A 22 -4.30 -10.87 -1.46
N ASP A 23 -3.48 -11.45 -0.59
CA ASP A 23 -3.43 -12.90 -0.35
C ASP A 23 -4.27 -13.36 0.87
N TYR A 24 -5.35 -12.64 1.21
CA TYR A 24 -6.23 -13.01 2.34
C TYR A 24 -7.66 -12.46 2.21
N GLU A 25 -8.64 -13.26 2.65
CA GLU A 25 -10.06 -12.89 2.75
C GLU A 25 -10.29 -11.69 3.68
N GLN A 26 -11.33 -10.90 3.41
CA GLN A 26 -11.54 -9.55 3.98
C GLN A 26 -11.44 -9.47 5.51
N SER A 27 -10.23 -9.27 6.04
CA SER A 27 -10.00 -9.03 7.46
C SER A 27 -10.10 -7.54 7.79
N THR A 28 -10.50 -7.22 9.02
CA THR A 28 -10.51 -5.85 9.56
C THR A 28 -9.13 -5.17 9.48
N GLY A 29 -8.04 -5.96 9.51
CA GLY A 29 -6.68 -5.46 9.26
C GLY A 29 -6.49 -4.96 7.82
N MET A 30 -6.98 -5.72 6.83
CA MET A 30 -6.89 -5.35 5.41
C MET A 30 -7.68 -4.07 5.09
N GLN A 31 -8.86 -3.90 5.70
CA GLN A 31 -9.63 -2.66 5.53
C GLN A 31 -8.86 -1.43 6.04
N LYS A 32 -8.15 -1.57 7.16
CA LYS A 32 -7.28 -0.51 7.68
C LYS A 32 -6.10 -0.25 6.73
N CYS A 33 -5.39 -1.29 6.29
CA CYS A 33 -4.29 -1.15 5.32
C CYS A 33 -4.75 -0.44 4.04
N ARG A 34 -5.90 -0.82 3.48
CA ARG A 34 -6.46 -0.19 2.26
C ARG A 34 -6.77 1.29 2.47
N LYS A 35 -7.27 1.66 3.65
CA LYS A 35 -7.51 3.06 4.02
C LYS A 35 -6.20 3.84 4.08
N TYR A 36 -5.15 3.26 4.67
CA TYR A 36 -3.82 3.87 4.71
C TYR A 36 -3.21 4.01 3.32
N PHE A 37 -3.26 2.98 2.48
CA PHE A 37 -2.79 3.04 1.09
C PHE A 37 -3.47 4.15 0.30
N LYS A 38 -4.80 4.31 0.44
CA LYS A 38 -5.54 5.39 -0.22
C LYS A 38 -5.17 6.78 0.29
N MET A 39 -4.72 6.89 1.54
CA MET A 39 -4.24 8.15 2.12
C MET A 39 -2.82 8.46 1.65
N LEU A 40 -1.96 7.44 1.63
CA LEU A 40 -0.58 7.48 1.12
C LEU A 40 -0.57 7.83 -0.38
N SER A 41 -1.48 7.27 -1.16
CA SER A 41 -1.51 7.46 -2.61
C SER A 41 -1.68 8.93 -3.02
N LYS A 42 -2.39 9.71 -2.22
CA LYS A 42 -2.59 11.14 -2.44
C LYS A 42 -1.36 11.99 -2.11
N LYS A 43 -0.41 11.42 -1.36
CA LYS A 43 0.82 12.08 -0.90
C LYS A 43 2.08 11.51 -1.54
N LEU A 44 1.96 10.50 -2.43
CA LEU A 44 3.09 9.85 -3.11
C LEU A 44 4.07 10.84 -3.75
N ALA A 45 3.55 11.90 -4.38
CA ALA A 45 4.38 12.94 -5.02
C ALA A 45 5.27 13.74 -4.04
N GLN A 46 5.06 13.63 -2.72
CA GLN A 46 5.86 14.30 -1.68
C GLN A 46 6.94 13.38 -1.09
N PHE A 47 6.95 12.10 -1.46
CA PHE A 47 7.91 11.11 -0.98
C PHE A 47 9.02 10.89 -2.01
N PRO A 48 10.21 10.42 -1.59
CA PRO A 48 11.25 10.02 -2.53
C PRO A 48 10.79 8.83 -3.38
N ASP A 49 11.42 8.66 -4.55
CA ASP A 49 11.13 7.58 -5.51
C ASP A 49 11.16 6.16 -4.92
N ARG A 50 11.82 5.98 -3.77
CA ARG A 50 11.85 4.74 -3.00
C ARG A 50 11.80 5.04 -1.53
N CYS A 51 10.82 4.49 -0.82
CA CYS A 51 10.79 4.55 0.63
C CYS A 51 10.21 3.28 1.24
N SER A 52 10.60 3.02 2.49
CA SER A 52 9.92 2.06 3.35
C SER A 52 9.20 2.83 4.42
N PHE A 53 7.91 2.59 4.54
CA PHE A 53 7.09 3.16 5.59
C PHE A 53 6.80 2.08 6.63
N SER A 54 6.98 2.40 7.90
CA SER A 54 6.59 1.54 9.03
C SER A 54 5.56 2.29 9.86
N ALA A 55 4.31 1.84 9.80
CA ALA A 55 3.25 2.28 10.70
C ALA A 55 2.94 1.14 11.68
N GLY A 56 3.89 0.84 12.57
CA GLY A 56 3.83 -0.32 13.47
C GLY A 56 4.17 -1.63 12.75
N VAL A 57 3.43 -2.72 13.02
CA VAL A 57 3.66 -4.07 12.45
C VAL A 57 3.13 -4.19 11.01
N ILE A 58 3.47 -3.24 10.13
CA ILE A 58 3.16 -3.30 8.70
C ILE A 58 4.34 -2.72 7.94
N HIS A 59 5.07 -3.57 7.22
CA HIS A 59 6.19 -3.19 6.36
C HIS A 59 5.69 -3.03 4.92
N TYR A 60 5.85 -1.83 4.36
CA TYR A 60 5.59 -1.57 2.95
C TYR A 60 6.92 -1.65 2.17
N SER A 61 6.98 -2.51 1.16
CA SER A 61 8.09 -2.59 0.20
C SER A 61 7.57 -2.28 -1.19
N GLU A 62 8.27 -1.40 -1.89
CA GLU A 62 7.93 -0.97 -3.25
C GLU A 62 8.54 -1.95 -4.26
N PHE A 63 7.70 -2.56 -5.10
CA PHE A 63 8.13 -3.40 -6.22
C PHE A 63 7.75 -2.70 -7.53
N TYR A 64 8.75 -2.38 -8.34
CA TYR A 64 8.56 -1.94 -9.73
C TYR A 64 8.36 -3.16 -10.64
N LEU A 65 7.44 -3.04 -11.60
CA LEU A 65 7.49 -3.74 -12.88
C LEU A 65 8.09 -2.77 -13.91
#